data_AF-A0A1F3F504-F1
#
_entry.id   AF-A0A1F3F504-F1
#
_cell.length_a   1.000
_cell.length_b   1.000
_cell.length_c   1.000
_cell.angle_alpha   90.00
_cell.angle_beta   90.00
_cell.angle_gamma   90.00
#
_symmetry.space_group_name_H-M   'P 1'
#
loop_
_entity.id
_entity.type
_entity.pdbx_description
1 polymer ?
#
loop_
_entity_poly.entity_id
_entity_poly.type
_entity_poly.pdbx_seq_one_letter_code
_entity_poly.pdbx_strand_id
1 'polypeptide(L)' 'MTATAIKKQFDGYLPLLSNKQQTLLLEMVKSFLNVDNDTKRITRKQYNKEITEAVARIENDNFVKHEDALNELSKYISK' A
#
# COMPACT_ATOMS: atom_id res chain seq x y z
N MET A 1 10.17 -31.70 -1.66
CA MET A 1 11.34 -31.01 -1.05
C MET A 1 10.87 -30.29 0.19
N THR A 2 11.63 -30.33 1.29
CA THR A 2 11.28 -29.63 2.54
C THR A 2 11.91 -28.23 2.57
N ALA A 3 11.32 -27.30 3.34
CA ALA A 3 11.88 -25.97 3.52
C ALA A 3 13.33 -26.00 4.02
N THR A 4 13.65 -26.97 4.88
CA THR A 4 15.02 -27.22 5.39
C THR A 4 15.99 -27.60 4.28
N ALA A 5 15.58 -28.43 3.32
CA ALA A 5 16.42 -28.81 2.19
C ALA A 5 16.67 -27.62 1.24
N ILE A 6 15.65 -26.80 0.99
CA ILE A 6 15.77 -25.58 0.18
C ILE A 6 16.71 -24.57 0.86
N LYS A 7 16.54 -24.34 2.17
CA LYS A 7 17.42 -23.45 2.95
C LYS A 7 18.88 -23.89 2.87
N LYS A 8 19.15 -25.19 3.02
CA LYS A 8 20.52 -25.73 2.95
C LYS A 8 21.19 -25.45 1.59
N GLN A 9 20.45 -25.57 0.50
CA GLN A 9 20.94 -25.23 -0.83
C GLN A 9 21.22 -23.73 -0.94
N PHE A 10 20.27 -22.91 -0.47
CA PHE A 10 20.40 -21.45 -0.54
C PHE A 10 21.57 -20.93 0.30
N ASP A 11 21.76 -21.43 1.53
CA ASP A 11 22.89 -21.09 2.41
C ASP A 11 24.25 -21.44 1.77
N GLY A 12 24.31 -22.46 0.91
CA GLY A 12 25.54 -22.85 0.20
C GLY A 12 25.88 -21.94 -0.97
N TYR A 13 24.88 -21.47 -1.72
CA TYR A 13 25.11 -20.65 -2.93
C TYR A 13 25.11 -19.15 -2.66
N LEU A 14 24.36 -18.66 -1.67
CA LEU A 14 24.22 -17.24 -1.37
C LEU A 14 25.57 -16.54 -1.12
N PRO A 15 26.52 -17.11 -0.34
CA PRO A 15 27.82 -16.48 -0.11
C PRO A 15 28.72 -16.43 -1.35
N LEU A 16 28.47 -17.27 -2.35
CA LEU A 16 29.24 -17.29 -3.60
C LEU A 16 28.85 -16.16 -4.56
N LEU A 17 27.72 -15.51 -4.29
CA LEU A 17 27.24 -14.38 -5.07
C LEU A 17 27.92 -13.09 -4.63
N SER A 18 28.15 -12.19 -5.57
CA SER A 18 28.57 -10.82 -5.25
C SER A 18 27.48 -10.07 -4.48
N ASN A 19 27.86 -9.05 -3.72
CA ASN A 19 26.91 -8.21 -2.99
C ASN A 19 25.79 -7.66 -3.88
N LYS A 20 26.09 -7.28 -5.14
CA LYS A 20 25.07 -6.82 -6.09
C LYS A 20 24.04 -7.91 -6.42
N GLN A 21 24.50 -9.14 -6.64
CA GLN A 21 23.63 -10.28 -6.94
C GLN A 21 22.80 -10.71 -5.73
N GLN A 22 23.38 -10.69 -4.52
CA GLN A 22 22.65 -10.95 -3.28
C GLN A 22 21.54 -9.92 -3.07
N THR A 23 21.80 -8.63 -3.32
CA THR A 23 20.80 -7.56 -3.24
C THR A 23 19.67 -7.76 -4.24
N LEU A 24 19.97 -8.10 -5.50
CA LEU A 24 18.95 -8.38 -6.52
C LEU A 24 18.04 -9.56 -6.13
N LEU A 25 18.61 -10.64 -5.59
CA LEU A 25 17.82 -11.76 -5.10
C LEU A 25 16.92 -11.36 -3.93
N LEU A 26 17.41 -10.52 -3.02
CA LEU A 26 16.61 -10.01 -1.91
C LEU A 26 15.44 -9.15 -2.41
N GLU A 27 15.66 -8.28 -3.39
CA GLU A 27 14.61 -7.47 -4.00
C GLU A 27 13.57 -8.33 -4.73
N MET A 28 14.02 -9.35 -5.45
CA MET A 28 13.14 -10.32 -6.10
C MET A 28 12.29 -11.10 -5.09
N VAL A 29 12.88 -11.61 -4.00
CA VAL A 29 12.11 -12.30 -2.95
C VAL A 29 11.08 -11.36 -2.33
N LYS A 30 11.45 -10.09 -2.10
CA LYS A 30 10.54 -9.05 -1.61
C LYS A 30 9.42 -8.69 -2.60
N SER A 31 9.58 -8.88 -3.90
CA SER A 31 8.51 -8.63 -4.87
C SER A 31 7.50 -9.78 -4.96
N PHE A 32 7.92 -11.01 -4.68
CA PHE A 32 7.03 -12.19 -4.65
C PHE A 32 6.27 -12.33 -3.33
N LEU A 33 6.91 -11.94 -2.23
CA LEU A 33 6.21 -11.76 -0.98
C LEU A 33 5.42 -10.46 -1.14
N ASN A 34 4.09 -10.54 -1.32
CA ASN A 34 3.18 -9.43 -1.03
C ASN A 34 3.30 -9.07 0.46
N VAL A 35 4.47 -8.61 0.89
CA VAL A 35 4.61 -7.82 2.10
C VAL A 35 3.76 -6.61 1.77
N ASP A 36 2.56 -6.54 2.35
CA ASP A 36 1.61 -5.46 2.20
C ASP A 36 2.29 -4.13 2.55
N ASN A 37 3.03 -3.60 1.59
CA ASN A 37 3.37 -2.19 1.49
C ASN A 37 2.19 -1.44 0.87
N ASP A 38 1.03 -2.12 0.72
CA ASP A 38 -0.24 -1.62 0.22
C ASP A 38 -0.93 -0.64 1.19
N THR A 39 -0.17 0.02 2.06
CA THR A 39 -0.45 1.44 2.25
C THR A 39 -0.16 2.11 0.91
N LYS A 40 -1.16 2.14 0.03
CA LYS A 40 -1.21 3.01 -1.16
C LYS A 40 -1.07 4.45 -0.68
N ARG A 41 0.15 4.85 -0.35
CA ARG A 41 0.47 6.22 0.04
C ARG A 41 0.25 7.04 -1.22
N ILE A 42 -0.76 7.89 -1.16
CA ILE A 42 -0.99 8.88 -2.21
C ILE A 42 0.30 9.69 -2.41
N THR A 43 0.64 9.96 -3.66
CA THR A 43 1.78 10.83 -3.96
C THR A 43 1.50 12.24 -3.44
N ARG A 44 2.54 13.04 -3.16
CA ARG A 44 2.37 14.46 -2.78
C ARG A 44 1.50 15.24 -3.79
N LYS A 45 1.62 14.89 -5.08
CA LYS A 45 0.81 15.47 -6.15
C LYS A 45 -0.68 15.13 -5.99
N GLN A 46 -0.98 13.87 -5.69
CA GLN A 46 -2.35 13.41 -5.45
C GLN A 46 -2.94 14.04 -4.19
N TYR A 47 -2.19 14.08 -3.09
CA TYR A 47 -2.60 14.78 -1.87
C TYR A 47 -2.96 16.24 -2.14
N ASN A 48 -2.06 16.99 -2.81
CA ASN A 48 -2.31 18.40 -3.11
C ASN A 48 -3.56 18.58 -3.99
N LYS A 49 -3.78 17.68 -4.95
CA LYS A 49 -4.97 17.69 -5.80
C LYS A 49 -6.24 17.51 -4.98
N GLU A 50 -6.27 16.50 -4.09
CA GLU A 50 -7.42 16.22 -3.23
C GLU A 50 -7.74 17.39 -2.28
N ILE A 51 -6.71 18.06 -1.73
CA ILE A 51 -6.91 19.26 -0.90
C ILE A 51 -7.52 20.40 -1.72
N THR A 52 -6.99 20.70 -2.90
CA THR A 52 -7.54 21.76 -3.77
C THR A 52 -8.99 21.46 -4.17
N GLU A 53 -9.31 20.21 -4.50
CA GLU A 53 -10.68 19.79 -4.84
C GLU A 53 -11.63 19.88 -3.63
N ALA A 54 -11.15 19.58 -2.42
CA ALA A 54 -11.93 19.74 -1.20
C ALA A 54 -12.24 21.22 -0.90
N VAL A 55 -11.25 22.10 -1.01
CA VAL A 55 -11.43 23.55 -0.82
C VAL A 55 -12.42 24.10 -1.84
N ALA A 56 -12.26 23.77 -3.13
CA ALA A 56 -13.16 24.22 -4.18
C ALA A 56 -14.62 23.77 -3.95
N ARG A 57 -14.86 22.58 -3.38
CA ARG A 57 -16.22 22.13 -3.04
C ARG A 57 -16.84 22.99 -1.92
N ILE A 58 -16.07 23.33 -0.91
CA ILE A 58 -16.52 24.18 0.20
C ILE A 58 -16.83 25.59 -0.30
N GLU A 59 -15.96 26.16 -1.14
CA GLU A 59 -16.17 27.49 -1.75
C GLU A 59 -17.42 27.56 -2.64
N ASN A 60 -17.84 26.43 -3.22
CA ASN A 60 -19.05 26.32 -4.04
C ASN A 60 -20.30 25.94 -3.22
N ASP A 61 -20.28 26.10 -1.89
CA ASP A 61 -21.35 25.69 -0.96
C ASP A 61 -21.77 24.21 -1.10
N ASN A 62 -20.91 23.38 -1.68
CA ASN A 62 -21.17 21.97 -1.93
C ASN A 62 -20.55 21.10 -0.82
N PHE A 63 -21.07 21.29 0.39
CA PHE A 63 -20.69 20.53 1.57
C PHE A 63 -21.92 19.95 2.29
N VAL A 64 -21.73 18.84 2.99
CA VAL A 64 -22.76 18.21 3.81
C VAL A 64 -22.38 18.36 5.27
N LYS A 65 -23.34 18.70 6.13
CA LYS A 65 -23.09 18.74 7.58
C LYS A 65 -22.82 17.33 8.08
N HIS A 66 -22.02 17.24 9.14
CA HIS A 66 -21.66 15.94 9.72
C HIS A 66 -22.89 15.11 10.12
N GLU A 67 -23.90 15.75 10.71
CA GLU A 67 -25.16 15.11 11.11
C GLU A 67 -25.93 14.53 9.91
N ASP A 68 -26.02 15.28 8.82
CA ASP A 68 -26.70 14.83 7.59
C ASP A 68 -25.95 13.67 6.93
N ALA A 69 -24.61 13.68 6.96
CA ALA A 69 -23.79 12.59 6.47
C ALA A 69 -23.98 11.30 7.28
N LEU A 70 -24.11 11.40 8.61
CA LEU A 70 -24.38 10.25 9.49
C LEU A 70 -25.79 9.69 9.24
N ASN A 71 -26.77 10.56 9.04
CA ASN A 71 -28.13 10.17 8.71
C ASN A 71 -28.19 9.39 7.39
N GLU A 72 -27.52 9.86 6.33
CA GLU A 72 -27.43 9.11 5.07
C GLU A 72 -26.71 7.78 5.24
N LEU A 73 -25.58 7.73 5.96
CA LEU A 73 -24.84 6.49 6.21
C LEU A 73 -25.69 5.43 6.92
N SER A 74 -26.49 5.84 7.91
CA SER A 74 -27.37 4.93 8.65
C SER A 74 -28.43 4.26 7.75
N LYS A 75 -28.90 4.94 6.70
CA LYS A 75 -29.85 4.37 5.73
C LYS A 75 -29.25 3.22 4.94
N TYR A 76 -27.95 3.27 4.65
CA TYR A 76 -27.24 2.23 3.90
C TYR A 76 -26.84 1.03 4.76
N ILE A 77 -26.62 1.23 6.07
CA ILE A 77 -26.21 0.16 7.00
C ILE A 77 -27.43 -0.62 7.52
N SER A 78 -28.63 -0.04 7.47
CA SER A 78 -29.88 -0.66 7.97
C SER A 78 -30.61 -1.54 6.93
N LYS A 79 -29.97 -1.95 5.84
CA LYS A 79 -30.54 -2.81 4.79
C LYS A 79 -29.80 -4.14 4.69
#